data_AF-A0A7X7EX54-F1
#
_entry.id   AF-A0A7X7EX54-F1
#
_cell.length_a   1.000
_cell.length_b   1.000
_cell.length_c   1.000
_cell.angle_alpha   90.00
_cell.angle_beta   90.00
_cell.angle_gamma   90.00
#
_symmetry.space_group_name_H-M   'P 1'
#
loop_
_entity.id
_entity.type
_entity.pdbx_description
1 polymer ?
#
loop_
_entity_poly.entity_id
_entity_poly.type
_entity_poly.pdbx_seq_one_letter_code
_entity_poly.pdbx_strand_id
1 'polypeptide(L)' 'MTSEKTGRLLEHYNSGTMTRRNPNSEIVTEDLLYVHPLDAKAKGLVTGDHARIFSARAECRTDTKIE' A
#
# COMPACT_ATOMS: atom_id res chain seq x y z
N MET A 1 -15.22 -9.23 -6.12
CA MET A 1 -13.83 -9.12 -6.61
C MET A 1 -13.48 -7.64 -6.55
N THR A 2 -12.82 -7.20 -5.47
CA THR A 2 -12.40 -5.80 -5.35
C THR A 2 -11.29 -5.58 -6.38
N SER A 3 -11.29 -4.47 -7.11
CA SER A 3 -10.20 -4.20 -8.06
C SER A 3 -9.00 -3.66 -7.29
N GLU A 4 -7.95 -4.44 -7.12
CA GLU A 4 -6.67 -3.93 -6.61
C GLU A 4 -5.90 -3.23 -7.74
N LYS A 5 -5.36 -2.04 -7.46
CA LYS A 5 -4.58 -1.25 -8.42
C LYS A 5 -3.30 -0.73 -7.77
N THR A 6 -2.26 -0.58 -8.58
CA THR A 6 -0.98 0.02 -8.16
C THR A 6 -0.88 1.46 -8.66
N GLY A 7 -0.47 2.38 -7.79
CA GLY A 7 -0.23 3.79 -8.11
C GLY A 7 1.25 4.17 -8.04
N ARG A 8 1.53 5.47 -8.10
CA ARG A 8 2.86 6.04 -7.86
C ARG A 8 2.75 7.18 -6.86
N LEU A 9 3.79 7.34 -6.05
CA LEU A 9 3.99 8.50 -5.18
C LEU A 9 5.04 9.42 -5.80
N LEU A 10 5.04 10.68 -5.39
CA LEU A 10 5.94 11.69 -5.93
C LEU A 10 7.41 11.38 -5.59
N GLU A 11 7.64 10.81 -4.42
CA GLU A 11 8.93 10.58 -3.79
C GLU A 11 9.68 9.37 -4.37
N HIS A 12 8.96 8.43 -4.98
CA HIS A 12 9.50 7.16 -5.44
C HIS A 12 9.23 6.89 -6.92
N TYR A 13 10.30 6.53 -7.63
CA TYR A 13 10.25 6.29 -9.07
C TYR A 13 10.29 4.80 -9.42
N ASN A 14 9.24 4.31 -10.08
CA ASN A 14 9.08 2.91 -10.51
C ASN A 14 9.34 1.92 -9.35
N SER A 15 10.38 1.10 -9.45
CA SER A 15 10.78 0.11 -8.45
C SER A 15 11.52 0.69 -7.25
N GLY A 16 11.78 2.01 -7.21
CA GLY A 16 12.45 2.68 -6.11
C GLY A 16 13.96 2.41 -6.01
N THR A 17 14.58 1.72 -6.96
CA THR A 17 16.00 1.30 -6.88
C THR A 17 16.98 2.46 -6.70
N MET A 18 16.65 3.63 -7.25
CA MET A 18 17.44 4.86 -7.07
C MET A 18 16.93 5.70 -5.88
N THR A 19 15.61 5.91 -5.79
CA THR A 19 15.00 6.86 -4.84
C THR A 19 14.88 6.32 -3.42
N ARG A 20 15.02 5.01 -3.18
CA ARG A 20 15.16 4.47 -1.82
C ARG A 20 16.59 4.57 -1.26
N ARG A 21 17.53 5.11 -2.03
CA ARG A 21 18.94 5.29 -1.64
C ARG A 21 19.32 6.77 -1.47
N ASN A 22 18.35 7.66 -1.52
CA ASN A 22 18.52 9.09 -1.34
C ASN A 22 17.59 9.57 -0.19
N PRO A 23 17.63 10.84 0.22
CA PRO A 23 16.80 11.35 1.32
C PRO A 23 15.28 11.22 1.12
N ASN A 24 14.79 10.90 -0.09
CA ASN A 24 13.35 10.66 -0.29
C ASN A 24 12.84 9.45 0.50
N SER A 25 13.71 8.50 0.88
CA SER A 25 13.34 7.38 1.74
C SER A 25 12.95 7.80 3.16
N GLU A 26 13.33 9.01 3.59
CA GLU A 26 12.94 9.56 4.90
C GLU A 26 11.54 10.18 4.86
N ILE A 27 11.05 10.55 3.66
CA ILE A 27 9.73 11.17 3.47
C ILE A 27 8.64 10.09 3.40
N VAL A 28 8.89 9.05 2.59
CA VAL A 28 8.01 7.88 2.46
C VAL A 28 8.84 6.63 2.75
N THR A 29 8.57 6.02 3.89
CA THR A 29 9.34 4.87 4.39
C THR A 29 8.77 3.53 3.95
N GLU A 30 7.50 3.49 3.56
CA GLU A 30 6.77 2.25 3.29
C GLU A 30 5.70 2.41 2.21
N ASP A 31 5.29 1.27 1.64
CA ASP A 31 4.17 1.19 0.70
C ASP A 31 2.91 0.78 1.47
N LEU A 32 1.84 1.58 1.34
CA LEU A 32 0.57 1.39 2.05
C LEU A 32 -0.55 0.93 1.11
N LEU A 33 -1.45 0.12 1.63
CA LEU A 33 -2.74 -0.21 1.00
C LEU A 33 -3.79 0.82 1.40
N TYR A 34 -4.15 1.69 0.46
CA TYR A 34 -5.27 2.61 0.63
C TYR A 34 -6.61 1.89 0.46
N VAL A 35 -7.49 1.99 1.45
CA VAL A 35 -8.79 1.30 1.48
C VAL A 35 -9.90 2.30 1.75
N HIS A 36 -10.93 2.27 0.91
CA HIS A 36 -12.12 3.09 1.10
C HIS A 36 -12.83 2.75 2.43
N PRO A 37 -13.36 3.72 3.20
CA PRO A 37 -13.91 3.49 4.53
C PRO A 37 -15.05 2.46 4.58
N LEU A 38 -15.90 2.41 3.54
CA LEU A 38 -16.98 1.43 3.46
C LEU A 38 -16.45 -0.01 3.35
N ASP A 39 -15.42 -0.22 2.54
CA ASP A 39 -14.80 -1.53 2.34
C ASP A 39 -13.99 -1.94 3.56
N ALA A 40 -13.30 -0.99 4.19
CA ALA A 40 -12.58 -1.21 5.45
C ALA A 40 -13.56 -1.66 6.55
N LYS A 41 -14.70 -0.98 6.70
CA LYS A 41 -15.74 -1.35 7.67
C LYS A 41 -16.32 -2.74 7.40
N ALA A 42 -16.58 -3.08 6.13
CA ALA A 42 -17.08 -4.40 5.76
C ALA A 42 -16.07 -5.52 6.04
N LYS A 43 -14.76 -5.23 5.96
CA LYS A 43 -13.67 -6.16 6.23
C LYS A 43 -13.13 -6.11 7.66
N GLY A 44 -13.65 -5.19 8.50
CA GLY A 44 -13.17 -4.99 9.87
C GLY A 44 -11.74 -4.44 9.97
N LEU A 45 -11.26 -3.74 8.94
CA LEU A 45 -9.93 -3.15 8.90
C LEU A 45 -9.93 -1.79 9.59
N VAL A 46 -8.84 -1.48 10.30
CA VAL A 46 -8.50 -0.14 10.78
C VAL A 46 -7.20 0.35 10.14
N THR A 47 -6.92 1.65 10.19
CA THR A 47 -5.64 2.20 9.72
C THR A 47 -4.50 1.68 10.59
N GLY A 48 -3.43 1.22 9.96
CA GLY A 48 -2.26 0.60 10.61
C GLY A 48 -2.37 -0.91 10.80
N ASP A 49 -3.46 -1.54 10.34
CA ASP A 49 -3.54 -2.99 10.31
C ASP A 49 -2.64 -3.57 9.22
N HIS A 50 -2.17 -4.81 9.43
CA HIS A 50 -1.51 -5.58 8.40
C HIS A 50 -2.56 -6.28 7.53
N ALA A 51 -2.71 -5.85 6.28
CA ALA A 51 -3.54 -6.53 5.29
C ALA A 51 -2.72 -7.54 4.48
N ARG A 52 -3.36 -8.66 4.14
CA ARG A 52 -2.86 -9.59 3.14
C ARG A 52 -3.68 -9.46 1.86
N ILE A 53 -2.99 -9.16 0.77
CA ILE A 53 -3.56 -9.08 -0.57
C ILE A 53 -3.25 -10.40 -1.28
N PHE A 54 -4.27 -11.05 -1.83
CA PHE A 54 -4.13 -12.32 -2.54
C PHE A 54 -4.63 -12.18 -3.97
N SER A 55 -3.89 -12.74 -4.92
CA SER A 55 -4.27 -12.83 -6.33
C SER A 55 -3.95 -14.22 -6.89
N ALA A 56 -4.44 -14.53 -8.10
CA ALA A 56 -4.12 -15.78 -8.78
C ALA A 56 -2.61 -16.01 -9.00
N ARG A 57 -1.78 -14.95 -8.95
CA ARG A 57 -0.34 -15.04 -9.20
C ARG A 57 0.48 -15.14 -7.92
N ALA A 58 0.08 -14.43 -6.87
CA ALA A 58 0.85 -14.30 -5.64
C ALA A 58 0.03 -13.68 -4.51
N GLU A 59 0.59 -13.73 -3.30
CA GLU A 59 0.17 -12.95 -2.14
C GLU A 59 1.23 -11.91 -1.74
N CYS A 60 0.80 -10.80 -1.15
CA CYS A 60 1.66 -9.83 -0.50
C CYS A 60 1.04 -9.30 0.80
N ARG A 61 1.87 -8.71 1.66
CA ARG A 61 1.47 -8.09 2.94
C ARG A 61 1.89 -6.63 2.94
N THR A 62 1.04 -5.76 3.45
CA THR A 62 1.22 -4.30 3.49
C THR A 62 0.31 -3.70 4.55
N ASP A 63 0.67 -2.53 5.03
CA ASP A 63 -0.04 -1.83 6.08
C ASP A 63 -1.17 -1.00 5.49
N THR A 64 -2.30 -0.92 6.20
CA THR A 64 -3.51 -0.29 5.69
C THR A 64 -3.58 1.19 6.04
N LYS A 65 -4.06 1.98 5.08
CA LYS A 65 -4.47 3.36 5.28
C LYS A 65 -5.92 3.51 4.86
N ILE A 66 -6.80 3.88 5.79
CA ILE A 66 -8.20 4.15 5.47
C ILE A 66 -8.35 5.62 5.10
N GLU A 67 -8.82 5.87 3.88
CA GLU A 67 -9.07 7.20 3.33
C GLU A 67 -10.22 7.18 2.32
#